data_AF-A0A519VVR8-F1
#
_entry.id   AF-A0A519VVR8-F1
#
_cell.length_a   1.000
_cell.length_b   1.000
_cell.length_c   1.000
_cell.angle_alpha   90.00
_cell.angle_beta   90.00
_cell.angle_gamma   90.00
#
_symmetry.space_group_name_H-M   'P 1'
#
loop_
_entity.id
_entity.type
_entity.pdbx_description
1 polymer ?
#
loop_
_entity_poly.entity_id
_entity_poly.type
_entity_poly.pdbx_seq_one_letter_code
_entity_poly.pdbx_strand_id
1 'polypeptide(L)'
;QISLSHSYDYAAVMISKKDAVGVDIELIKHKIKSIRHKFLSDVELAQKQIGDNIDGLYVAWCAKEAIYKWHGKKGLEFKRDIHIKPFKLKNEGKLNAIVALPSGSRELTVNYFRTKDGYMLGYVVHSA
;
A
#
# COMPACT_ATOMS: atom_id res chain seq x y z
N GLN A 1 1.83 14.12 -12.73
CA GLN A 1 1.94 12.64 -12.69
C GLN A 1 0.57 12.04 -12.50
N ILE A 2 0.38 10.82 -13.01
CA ILE A 2 -0.88 10.08 -12.96
C ILE A 2 -0.60 8.69 -12.41
N SER A 3 -1.49 8.19 -11.56
CA SER A 3 -1.52 6.81 -11.12
C SER A 3 -2.92 6.26 -11.31
N LEU A 4 -3.01 5.03 -11.81
CA LEU A 4 -4.27 4.34 -12.05
C LEU A 4 -4.24 2.99 -11.33
N SER A 5 -5.39 2.54 -10.86
CA SER A 5 -5.62 1.17 -10.43
C SER A 5 -7.05 0.76 -10.76
N HIS A 6 -7.29 -0.54 -10.91
CA HIS A 6 -8.62 -1.07 -11.09
C HIS A 6 -8.69 -2.48 -10.50
N SER A 7 -9.85 -2.84 -9.98
CA SER A 7 -10.14 -4.19 -9.49
C SER A 7 -11.64 -4.39 -9.66
N TYR A 8 -12.03 -5.46 -10.37
CA TYR A 8 -13.43 -5.76 -10.67
C TYR A 8 -14.21 -4.53 -11.18
N ASP A 9 -15.24 -4.10 -10.46
CA ASP A 9 -16.18 -3.05 -10.88
C ASP A 9 -15.65 -1.63 -10.60
N TYR A 10 -14.50 -1.51 -9.94
CA TYR A 10 -13.96 -0.23 -9.48
C TYR A 10 -12.66 0.12 -10.21
N ALA A 11 -12.52 1.41 -10.53
CA ALA A 11 -11.28 2.04 -10.97
C ALA A 11 -10.97 3.25 -10.11
N ALA A 12 -9.69 3.49 -9.85
CA ALA A 12 -9.17 4.63 -9.13
C ALA A 12 -8.14 5.36 -10.00
N VAL A 13 -8.23 6.70 -10.04
CA VAL A 13 -7.28 7.56 -10.74
C VAL A 13 -6.86 8.69 -9.82
N MET A 14 -5.55 8.90 -9.72
CA MET A 14 -4.97 10.00 -8.95
C MET A 14 -4.05 10.83 -9.84
N ILE A 15 -4.24 12.15 -9.85
CA ILE A 15 -3.50 13.08 -10.71
C ILE A 15 -2.93 14.21 -9.86
N SER A 16 -1.65 14.51 -10.05
CA SER A 16 -1.00 15.72 -9.49
C SER A 16 -0.25 16.47 -10.58
N LYS A 17 -0.23 17.81 -10.51
CA LYS A 17 0.52 18.64 -11.45
C LYS A 17 2.02 18.69 -11.12
N LYS A 18 2.39 18.49 -9.86
CA LYS A 18 3.75 18.73 -9.35
C LYS A 18 4.39 17.46 -8.82
N ASP A 19 3.63 16.69 -8.04
CA ASP A 19 4.18 15.61 -7.23
C ASP A 19 3.99 14.23 -7.86
N ALA A 20 4.83 13.29 -7.46
CA ALA A 20 4.61 11.88 -7.69
C ALA A 20 3.42 11.40 -6.84
N VAL A 21 2.60 10.53 -7.43
CA VAL A 21 1.38 10.00 -6.82
C VAL A 21 1.29 8.52 -7.09
N GLY A 22 0.65 7.80 -6.17
CA GLY A 22 0.41 6.37 -6.29
C GLY A 22 -0.94 6.03 -5.68
N VAL A 23 -1.75 5.26 -6.40
CA VAL A 23 -3.03 4.73 -5.91
C VAL A 23 -3.18 3.27 -6.25
N ASP A 24 -3.74 2.51 -5.32
CA ASP A 24 -4.13 1.13 -5.53
C ASP A 24 -5.51 0.85 -4.94
N ILE A 25 -6.31 0.02 -5.63
CA ILE A 25 -7.63 -0.40 -5.18
C ILE A 25 -7.79 -1.90 -5.44
N GLU A 26 -8.24 -2.64 -4.43
CA GLU A 26 -8.39 -4.09 -4.52
C GLU A 26 -9.64 -4.60 -3.81
N LEU A 27 -10.35 -5.53 -4.45
CA LEU A 27 -11.46 -6.25 -3.83
C LEU A 27 -10.94 -7.20 -2.74
N ILE A 28 -11.46 -7.08 -1.52
CA ILE A 28 -11.03 -7.90 -0.38
C ILE A 28 -11.49 -9.35 -0.58
N LYS A 29 -10.54 -10.29 -0.59
CA LYS A 29 -10.76 -11.74 -0.71
C LYS A 29 -9.88 -12.55 0.23
N HIS A 30 -10.38 -13.67 0.72
CA HIS A 30 -9.64 -14.57 1.62
C HIS A 30 -8.31 -15.08 1.04
N LYS A 31 -8.18 -15.15 -0.30
CA LYS A 31 -6.99 -15.67 -1.00
C LYS A 31 -5.70 -14.90 -0.71
N ILE A 32 -5.75 -13.65 -0.22
CA ILE A 32 -4.54 -12.86 0.05
C ILE A 32 -3.61 -13.54 1.06
N LYS A 33 -4.17 -14.35 1.98
CA LYS A 33 -3.39 -15.10 2.97
C LYS A 33 -2.34 -16.02 2.36
N SER A 34 -2.63 -16.63 1.21
CA SER A 34 -1.70 -17.57 0.57
C SER A 34 -0.49 -16.88 -0.06
N ILE A 35 -0.60 -15.58 -0.38
CA ILE A 35 0.46 -14.81 -1.02
C ILE A 35 1.17 -13.83 -0.08
N ARG A 36 0.76 -13.72 1.19
CA ARG A 36 1.32 -12.76 2.16
C ARG A 36 2.84 -12.79 2.27
N HIS A 37 3.43 -13.98 2.22
CA HIS A 37 4.87 -14.19 2.31
C HIS A 37 5.65 -13.71 1.08
N LYS A 38 4.96 -13.38 -0.03
CA LYS A 38 5.56 -12.83 -1.25
C LYS A 38 5.79 -11.32 -1.16
N PHE A 39 5.03 -10.61 -0.31
CA PHE A 39 5.13 -9.15 -0.22
C PHE A 39 5.43 -8.60 1.18
N LEU A 40 5.30 -9.43 2.23
CA LEU A 40 5.63 -9.03 3.60
C LEU A 40 6.90 -9.71 4.08
N SER A 41 7.72 -8.93 4.79
CA SER A 41 8.81 -9.43 5.62
C SER A 41 8.28 -10.08 6.90
N ASP A 42 9.12 -10.85 7.59
CA ASP A 42 8.74 -11.51 8.84
C ASP A 42 8.39 -10.50 9.94
N VAL A 43 9.08 -9.34 9.95
CA VAL A 43 8.78 -8.23 10.86
C VAL A 43 7.38 -7.65 10.61
N GLU A 44 6.98 -7.51 9.35
CA GLU A 44 5.64 -7.04 9.00
C GLU A 44 4.57 -8.09 9.31
N LEU A 45 4.86 -9.37 9.06
CA LEU A 45 3.96 -10.48 9.41
C LEU A 45 3.77 -10.62 10.93
N ALA A 46 4.79 -10.29 11.73
CA ALA A 46 4.69 -10.29 13.19
C ALA A 46 3.81 -9.14 13.75
N GLN A 47 3.45 -8.14 12.93
CA GLN A 47 2.57 -7.07 13.38
C GLN A 47 1.16 -7.61 13.62
N LYS A 48 0.63 -7.40 14.83
CA LYS A 48 -0.73 -7.81 15.24
C LYS A 48 -1.84 -7.39 14.25
N GLN A 49 -1.67 -6.23 13.62
CA GLN A 49 -2.65 -5.70 12.67
C GLN A 49 -2.61 -6.37 11.30
N ILE A 50 -1.48 -6.97 10.91
CA ILE A 50 -1.28 -7.58 9.60
C ILE A 50 -1.42 -9.09 9.71
N GLY A 51 -0.41 -9.80 10.23
CA GLY A 51 -0.38 -11.26 10.45
C GLY A 51 -1.36 -12.08 9.61
N ASP A 52 -2.44 -12.53 10.26
CA ASP A 52 -3.56 -13.29 9.67
C ASP A 52 -4.84 -12.46 9.44
N ASN A 53 -4.80 -11.15 9.69
CA ASN A 53 -5.92 -10.24 9.50
C ASN A 53 -6.05 -9.86 8.01
N ILE A 54 -7.17 -10.21 7.39
CA ILE A 54 -7.40 -10.00 5.95
C ILE A 54 -7.38 -8.51 5.61
N ASP A 55 -8.03 -7.66 6.39
CA ASP A 55 -8.07 -6.22 6.13
C ASP A 55 -6.67 -5.63 6.30
N GLY A 56 -5.92 -6.06 7.30
CA GLY A 56 -4.52 -5.66 7.49
C GLY A 56 -3.60 -6.08 6.32
N LEU A 57 -3.78 -7.29 5.80
CA LEU A 57 -3.07 -7.78 4.63
C LEU A 57 -3.39 -6.94 3.39
N TYR A 58 -4.65 -6.55 3.19
CA TYR A 58 -5.04 -5.70 2.06
C TYR A 58 -4.58 -4.26 2.22
N VAL A 59 -4.59 -3.69 3.43
CA VAL A 59 -3.98 -2.38 3.70
C VAL A 59 -2.50 -2.42 3.34
N ALA A 60 -1.78 -3.46 3.77
CA ALA A 60 -0.37 -3.60 3.46
C ALA A 60 -0.10 -3.82 1.97
N TRP A 61 -0.91 -4.63 1.29
CA TRP A 61 -0.84 -4.85 -0.15
C TRP A 61 -1.03 -3.54 -0.92
N CYS A 62 -2.17 -2.86 -0.70
CA CYS A 62 -2.48 -1.61 -1.38
C CYS A 62 -1.43 -0.52 -1.08
N ALA A 63 -0.87 -0.51 0.14
CA ALA A 63 0.21 0.41 0.48
C ALA A 63 1.48 0.15 -0.33
N LYS A 64 1.92 -1.10 -0.47
CA LYS A 64 3.12 -1.43 -1.24
C LYS A 64 2.92 -1.18 -2.74
N GLU A 65 1.76 -1.53 -3.28
CA GLU A 65 1.37 -1.23 -4.68
C GLU A 65 1.33 0.29 -4.93
N ALA A 66 0.70 1.06 -4.03
CA ALA A 66 0.65 2.51 -4.14
C ALA A 66 2.06 3.14 -4.08
N ILE A 67 2.95 2.66 -3.20
CA ILE A 67 4.34 3.11 -3.13
C ILE A 67 5.11 2.77 -4.41
N TYR A 68 4.92 1.56 -4.94
CA TYR A 68 5.55 1.14 -6.20
C TYR A 68 5.14 2.05 -7.37
N LYS A 69 3.84 2.34 -7.47
CA LYS A 69 3.29 3.27 -8.47
C LYS A 69 3.77 4.70 -8.27
N TRP A 70 3.88 5.17 -7.02
CA TRP A 70 4.48 6.46 -6.68
C TRP A 70 5.95 6.54 -7.11
N HIS A 71 6.71 5.47 -6.97
CA HIS A 71 8.12 5.44 -7.40
C HIS A 71 8.24 5.53 -8.93
N GLY A 72 7.32 4.90 -9.67
CA GLY A 72 7.21 5.00 -11.12
C GLY A 72 8.35 4.35 -11.91
N LYS A 73 9.26 3.63 -11.25
CA LYS A 73 10.40 2.93 -11.85
C LYS A 73 10.44 1.47 -11.41
N LYS A 74 11.01 0.61 -12.26
CA LYS A 74 11.28 -0.79 -11.92
C LYS A 74 12.41 -0.86 -10.88
N GLY A 75 12.42 -1.92 -10.08
CA GLY A 75 13.54 -2.26 -9.18
C GLY A 75 13.18 -2.26 -7.70
N LEU A 76 12.04 -1.69 -7.30
CA LEU A 76 11.52 -1.84 -5.95
C LEU A 76 10.94 -3.24 -5.73
N GLU A 77 11.51 -3.97 -4.78
CA GLU A 77 11.00 -5.24 -4.31
C GLU A 77 10.22 -5.05 -3.00
N PHE A 78 9.00 -5.57 -2.93
CA PHE A 78 8.08 -5.29 -1.82
C PHE A 78 8.63 -5.68 -0.45
N LYS A 79 9.26 -6.85 -0.33
CA LYS A 79 9.77 -7.34 0.95
C LYS A 79 11.05 -6.64 1.38
N ARG A 80 11.94 -6.39 0.42
CA ARG A 80 13.29 -5.88 0.68
C ARG A 80 13.31 -4.37 0.83
N ASP A 81 12.58 -3.65 -0.01
CA ASP A 81 12.78 -2.22 -0.18
C ASP A 81 11.64 -1.37 0.39
N ILE A 82 10.51 -1.98 0.79
CA ILE A 82 9.35 -1.27 1.35
C ILE A 82 9.01 -1.88 2.71
N HIS A 83 9.16 -1.10 3.79
CA HIS A 83 8.93 -1.54 5.16
C HIS A 83 7.81 -0.75 5.82
N ILE A 84 6.67 -1.40 6.07
CA ILE A 84 5.53 -0.80 6.74
C ILE A 84 5.79 -0.74 8.25
N LYS A 85 5.71 0.47 8.82
CA LYS A 85 5.79 0.66 10.27
C LYS A 85 4.50 0.19 10.94
N PRO A 86 4.55 -0.22 12.22
CA PRO A 86 3.35 -0.54 12.99
C PRO A 86 2.32 0.59 12.94
N PHE A 87 1.07 0.23 12.72
CA PHE A 87 -0.06 1.17 12.66
C PHE A 87 -1.25 0.63 13.46
N LYS A 88 -2.32 1.42 13.57
CA LYS A 88 -3.62 0.96 14.10
C LYS A 88 -4.56 0.70 12.93
N LEU A 89 -5.03 -0.53 12.79
CA LEU A 89 -5.99 -0.87 11.74
C LEU A 89 -7.37 -0.31 12.07
N LYS A 90 -7.99 0.32 11.08
CA LYS A 90 -9.34 0.89 11.09
C LYS A 90 -9.97 0.70 9.71
N ASN A 91 -11.22 1.13 9.54
CA ASN A 91 -11.82 1.20 8.20
C ASN A 91 -11.21 2.29 7.33
N GLU A 92 -10.64 3.33 7.93
CA GLU A 92 -9.85 4.37 7.26
C GLU A 92 -8.73 4.87 8.17
N GLY A 93 -7.62 5.28 7.57
CA GLY A 93 -6.51 5.81 8.32
C GLY A 93 -5.26 6.02 7.49
N LYS A 94 -4.13 6.07 8.19
CA LYS A 94 -2.80 6.24 7.61
C LYS A 94 -1.79 5.31 8.25
N LEU A 95 -0.80 4.92 7.47
CA LEU A 95 0.40 4.23 7.93
C LEU A 95 1.63 4.91 7.35
N ASN A 96 2.78 4.68 7.97
CA ASN A 96 4.06 5.14 7.43
C ASN A 96 4.86 3.94 6.94
N ALA A 97 5.61 4.13 5.86
CA ALA A 97 6.52 3.13 5.32
C ALA A 97 7.88 3.76 5.03
N ILE A 98 8.94 3.01 5.34
CA ILE A 98 10.30 3.33 4.90
C ILE A 98 10.54 2.66 3.56
N VAL A 99 10.97 3.45 2.58
CA VAL A 99 11.26 3.00 1.21
C VAL A 99 12.74 3.19 0.95
N ALA A 100 13.47 2.09 0.77
CA ALA A 100 14.88 2.12 0.40
C ALA A 100 14.99 2.38 -1.11
N LEU A 101 15.58 3.52 -1.48
CA LEU A 101 15.83 3.88 -2.88
C LEU A 101 17.34 3.95 -3.14
N PRO A 102 17.79 3.86 -4.41
CA PRO A 102 19.20 4.05 -4.75
C PRO A 102 19.77 5.41 -4.31
N SER A 103 18.92 6.44 -4.19
CA SER A 103 19.28 7.78 -3.72
C SER A 103 19.25 7.94 -2.19
N GLY A 104 19.01 6.86 -1.45
CA GLY A 104 18.78 6.87 -0.01
C GLY A 104 17.32 6.62 0.38
N SER A 105 17.09 6.32 1.65
CA SER A 105 15.77 5.98 2.17
C SER A 105 14.84 7.18 2.28
N ARG A 106 13.55 6.96 2.04
CA ARG A 106 12.48 7.94 2.25
C ARG A 106 11.39 7.37 3.13
N GLU A 107 10.84 8.19 4.01
CA GLU A 107 9.61 7.85 4.72
C GLU A 107 8.42 8.42 3.96
N LEU A 108 7.42 7.58 3.70
CA LEU A 108 6.18 7.95 3.03
C LEU A 108 5.00 7.67 3.95
N THR A 109 3.99 8.55 3.89
CA THR A 109 2.68 8.28 4.48
C THR A 109 1.74 7.74 3.42
N VAL A 110 1.13 6.60 3.70
CA VAL A 110 0.08 6.00 2.87
C VAL A 110 -1.24 6.17 3.59
N ASN A 111 -2.21 6.79 2.94
CA ASN A 111 -3.58 6.85 3.40
C ASN A 111 -4.35 5.65 2.85
N TYR A 112 -5.30 5.15 3.60
CA TYR A 112 -6.13 4.03 3.16
C TYR A 112 -7.56 4.17 3.67
N PHE A 113 -8.50 3.57 2.92
CA PHE A 113 -9.87 3.39 3.37
C PHE A 113 -10.52 2.17 2.72
N ARG A 114 -11.51 1.62 3.42
CA ARG A 114 -12.36 0.53 2.95
C ARG A 114 -13.68 1.09 2.42
N THR A 115 -14.04 0.73 1.21
CA THR A 115 -15.34 1.08 0.62
C THR A 115 -16.45 0.22 1.22
N LYS A 116 -17.71 0.69 1.11
CA LYS A 116 -18.89 -0.09 1.53
C LYS A 116 -19.03 -1.41 0.76
N ASP A 117 -18.55 -1.44 -0.48
CA ASP A 117 -18.63 -2.59 -1.37
C ASP A 117 -17.45 -3.58 -1.18
N GLY A 118 -16.64 -3.39 -0.14
CA GLY A 118 -15.60 -4.36 0.23
C GLY A 118 -14.27 -4.21 -0.52
N TYR A 119 -14.00 -3.03 -1.09
CA TYR A 119 -12.68 -2.73 -1.65
C TYR A 119 -11.80 -2.05 -0.60
N MET A 120 -10.50 -2.36 -0.62
CA MET A 120 -9.48 -1.59 0.08
C MET A 120 -8.80 -0.67 -0.93
N LEU A 121 -8.66 0.61 -0.60
CA LEU A 121 -7.91 1.58 -1.40
C LEU A 121 -6.75 2.13 -0.56
N GLY A 122 -5.55 2.14 -1.14
CA GLY A 122 -4.36 2.77 -0.57
C GLY A 122 -3.79 3.84 -1.50
N TYR A 123 -3.34 4.97 -0.98
CA TYR A 123 -2.77 6.04 -1.80
C TYR A 123 -1.70 6.87 -1.09
N VAL A 124 -0.73 7.33 -1.88
CA VAL A 124 0.38 8.18 -1.43
C VAL A 124 0.14 9.62 -1.91
N VAL A 125 -0.01 10.54 -0.97
CA VAL A 125 0.04 11.98 -1.20
C VAL A 125 1.32 12.53 -0.59
N HIS A 126 1.93 13.51 -1.25
CA HIS A 126 2.97 14.30 -0.60
C HIS A 126 2.32 15.20 0.46
N SER A 127 2.76 15.10 1.71
CA SER A 127 2.44 16.10 2.72
C SER A 127 3.29 17.33 2.39
N ALA A 128 2.63 18.44 2.04
CA ALA A 128 3.30 19.73 1.85
C ALA A 128 3.92 20.24 3.16
#